data_AF-A0A6F8TG75-F1
#
_entry.id   AF-A0A6F8TG75-F1
#
_cell.length_a   1.000
_cell.length_b   1.000
_cell.length_c   1.000
_cell.angle_alpha   90.00
_cell.angle_beta   90.00
_cell.angle_gamma   90.00
#
_symmetry.space_group_name_H-M   'P 1'
#
loop_
_entity.id
_entity.type
_entity.pdbx_description
1 polymer ?
#
loop_
_entity_poly.entity_id
_entity_poly.type
_entity_poly.pdbx_seq_one_letter_code
_entity_poly.pdbx_strand_id
1 'polypeptide(L)' 'MFVRGVKAELQIDSSVFRGHSLYIFSQLLSRVFNLKVQINSFVDLVVKDYSSQQELYQCSQNVGGKTLL' A
#
# COMPACT_ATOMS: atom_id res chain seq x y z
N MET A 1 -11.94 -13.72 15.39
CA MET A 1 -10.47 -13.60 15.43
C MET A 1 -10.13 -12.16 15.09
N PHE A 2 -9.48 -11.42 15.99
CA PHE A 2 -9.11 -10.01 15.76
C PHE A 2 -7.77 -9.95 15.03
N VAL A 3 -7.75 -9.36 13.83
CA VAL A 3 -6.52 -9.13 13.06
C VAL A 3 -6.07 -7.70 13.34
N ARG A 4 -4.81 -7.50 13.72
CA ARG A 4 -4.24 -6.17 14.01
C ARG A 4 -3.37 -5.75 12.85
N GLY A 5 -3.78 -4.74 12.09
CA GLY A 5 -3.02 -4.27 10.94
C GLY A 5 -2.52 -2.84 11.08
N VAL A 6 -1.67 -2.45 10.14
CA VAL A 6 -1.20 -1.07 9.98
C VAL A 6 -1.83 -0.51 8.71
N LYS A 7 -2.51 0.62 8.84
CA LYS A 7 -2.94 1.42 7.70
C LYS A 7 -1.88 2.48 7.42
N ALA A 8 -1.21 2.38 6.28
CA ALA A 8 -0.25 3.36 5.81
C ALA A 8 -0.92 4.24 4.75
N GLU A 9 -1.21 5.49 5.09
CA GLU A 9 -1.70 6.47 4.13
C GLU A 9 -0.52 7.28 3.59
N LEU A 10 -0.31 7.22 2.27
CA LEU A 10 0.66 8.05 1.57
C LEU A 10 -0.06 9.12 0.77
N GLN A 11 0.35 10.37 0.95
CA GLN A 11 -0.01 11.46 0.06
C GLN A 11 1.15 11.71 -0.89
N ILE A 12 0.88 11.64 -2.19
CA ILE A 12 1.88 11.82 -3.24
C ILE A 12 1.40 12.92 -4.17
N ASP A 13 2.30 13.84 -4.50
CA ASP A 13 2.08 14.78 -5.58
C ASP A 13 2.23 14.05 -6.92
N SER A 14 1.09 13.77 -7.57
CA SER A 14 1.06 13.07 -8.85
C SER A 14 1.74 13.84 -9.98
N SER A 15 1.92 15.17 -9.85
CA SER A 15 2.55 16.01 -10.88
C SER A 15 4.06 15.75 -11.04
N VAL A 16 4.71 15.23 -9.99
CA VAL A 16 6.13 14.89 -10.00
C VAL A 16 6.37 13.56 -10.74
N PHE A 17 5.37 12.69 -10.80
CA PHE A 17 5.44 11.40 -11.44
C PHE A 17 4.96 11.48 -12.89
N ARG A 18 5.68 10.82 -13.80
CA ARG A 18 5.31 10.77 -15.23
C ARG A 18 4.89 9.37 -15.64
N GLY A 19 3.78 9.26 -16.37
CA GLY A 19 3.26 7.99 -16.88
C GLY A 19 3.05 6.95 -15.77
N HIS A 20 3.61 5.75 -15.96
CA HIS A 20 3.41 4.61 -15.05
C HIS A 20 4.36 4.59 -13.83
N SER A 21 5.22 5.60 -13.67
CA SER A 21 6.19 5.64 -12.56
C SER A 21 5.53 5.63 -11.18
N LEU A 22 4.39 6.33 -11.03
CA LEU A 22 3.63 6.33 -9.79
C LEU A 22 3.08 4.94 -9.43
N TYR A 23 2.60 4.21 -10.44
CA TYR A 23 2.10 2.85 -10.26
C TYR A 23 3.22 1.91 -9.78
N ILE A 24 4.38 1.94 -10.45
CA ILE A 24 5.55 1.14 -10.07
C ILE A 24 6.02 1.49 -8.66
N PHE A 25 6.04 2.78 -8.32
CA PHE A 25 6.41 3.26 -6.99
C PHE A 25 5.45 2.76 -5.90
N SER A 26 4.14 2.82 -6.16
CA SER A 26 3.10 2.32 -5.25
C SER A 26 3.22 0.81 -5.04
N GLN A 27 3.52 0.05 -6.10
CA GLN A 27 3.76 -1.39 -6.04
C GLN A 27 5.02 -1.75 -5.24
N LEU A 28 6.12 -1.00 -5.45
CA LEU A 28 7.35 -1.17 -4.67
C LEU A 28 7.11 -0.92 -3.18
N LEU A 29 6.41 0.17 -2.85
CA LEU A 29 6.05 0.48 -1.47
C LEU A 29 5.18 -0.61 -0.86
N SER A 30 4.15 -1.08 -1.57
CA SER A 30 3.31 -2.18 -1.09
C SER A 30 4.17 -3.40 -0.75
N ARG A 31 5.11 -3.78 -1.64
CA ARG A 31 6.01 -4.92 -1.39
C ARG A 31 6.91 -4.70 -0.17
N VAL A 32 7.48 -3.51 0.01
CA VAL A 32 8.30 -3.17 1.18
C VAL A 32 7.49 -3.25 2.48
N PHE A 33 6.27 -2.71 2.48
CA PHE A 33 5.38 -2.79 3.64
C PHE A 33 4.95 -4.22 3.95
N ASN A 34 4.75 -5.05 2.92
CA ASN A 34 4.41 -6.47 3.08
C ASN A 34 5.52 -7.28 3.74
N LEU A 35 6.79 -6.88 3.62
CA LEU A 35 7.89 -7.55 4.33
C LEU A 35 7.80 -7.41 5.86
N LYS A 36 7.02 -6.45 6.36
CA LYS A 36 6.81 -6.23 7.81
C LYS A 36 5.55 -6.90 8.35
N VAL A 37 4.77 -7.56 7.49
CA VAL A 37 3.52 -8.23 7.88
C VAL A 37 3.83 -9.56 8.59
N GLN A 38 3.30 -9.73 9.79
CA GLN A 38 3.32 -11.00 10.55
C GLN A 38 2.01 -11.79 10.38
N ILE A 39 1.98 -13.06 10.79
CA ILE A 39 0.86 -14.02 10.59
C ILE A 39 -0.53 -13.52 11.04
N ASN A 40 -0.61 -12.62 12.03
CA ASN A 40 -1.87 -12.05 12.53
C ASN A 40 -2.01 -10.54 12.23
N SER A 41 -1.28 -10.07 11.23
CA SER A 41 -1.27 -8.68 10.79
C SER A 41 -1.62 -8.56 9.32
N PHE A 42 -2.17 -7.41 8.96
CA PHE A 42 -2.29 -6.96 7.59
C PHE A 42 -1.64 -5.59 7.45
N VAL A 43 -1.18 -5.25 6.24
CA VAL A 43 -0.87 -3.86 5.91
C VAL A 43 -1.81 -3.42 4.80
N ASP A 44 -2.42 -2.26 5.01
CA ASP A 44 -3.27 -1.59 4.04
C ASP A 44 -2.56 -0.30 3.58
N LEU A 45 -2.18 -0.25 2.31
CA LEU A 45 -1.48 0.88 1.71
C LEU A 45 -2.46 1.65 0.83
N VAL A 46 -2.76 2.88 1.23
CA VAL A 46 -3.62 3.80 0.47
C VAL A 46 -2.77 4.94 -0.05
N VAL A 47 -2.68 5.07 -1.38
CA VAL A 47 -1.97 6.15 -2.04
C VAL A 47 -2.99 7.17 -2.51
N LYS A 48 -2.92 8.38 -1.96
CA LYS A 48 -3.77 9.51 -2.29
C LYS A 48 -2.98 10.59 -3.02
N ASP A 49 -3.66 11.29 -3.91
CA ASP A 49 -3.13 12.49 -4.52
C ASP A 49 -3.09 13.62 -3.48
N TYR A 50 -1.96 14.33 -3.38
CA TYR A 50 -1.78 15.42 -2.44
C TYR A 50 -2.74 16.58 -2.70
N SER A 51 -2.95 16.94 -3.97
CA SER A 51 -3.72 18.13 -4.37
C SER A 51 -5.23 17.93 -4.29
N SER A 52 -5.72 16.74 -4.64
CA SER A 52 -7.15 16.44 -4.73
C SER A 52 -7.66 15.54 -3.59
N GLN A 53 -6.76 15.00 -2.76
CA GLN A 53 -7.05 13.98 -1.74
C GLN A 53 -7.72 12.71 -2.31
N GLN A 54 -7.78 12.57 -3.64
CA GLN A 54 -8.39 11.43 -4.29
C GLN A 54 -7.51 10.20 -4.14
N GLU A 55 -8.12 9.06 -3.87
CA GLU A 55 -7.42 7.78 -3.84
C GLU A 55 -6.96 7.42 -5.26
N LEU A 56 -5.65 7.42 -5.46
CA LEU A 56 -5.02 7.07 -6.74
C LEU A 56 -4.89 5.56 -6.87
N TYR A 57 -4.46 4.90 -5.78
CA TYR A 57 -4.30 3.44 -5.73
C TYR A 57 -4.57 2.92 -4.32
N GLN A 58 -5.37 1.86 -4.24
CA GLN A 58 -5.50 1.03 -3.04
C GLN A 58 -4.80 -0.30 -3.31
N CYS A 59 -3.68 -0.55 -2.64
CA CYS A 59 -2.99 -1.83 -2.78
C CYS A 59 -3.72 -2.90 -1.97
N SER A 60 -3.87 -4.10 -2.54
CA SER A 60 -4.56 -5.22 -1.89
C SER A 60 -3.95 -5.52 -0.53
N GLN A 61 -4.81 -5.57 0.50
CA GLN A 61 -4.43 -5.94 1.86
C GLN A 61 -3.81 -7.33 1.86
N ASN A 62 -2.50 -7.42 2.14
CA ASN A 62 -1.85 -8.71 2.31
C ASN A 62 -1.87 -9.07 3.79
N VAL A 63 -2.56 -10.16 4.10
CA VAL A 63 -2.60 -10.77 5.43
C VAL A 63 -1.44 -11.76 5.50
N GLY A 64 -0.66 -11.73 6.59
CA GLY A 64 0.51 -12.59 6.77
C GLY A 64 0.26 -14.11 6.85
N GLY A 65 -0.96 -14.57 6.51
CA GLY A 65 -1.36 -15.97 6.48
C GLY A 65 -1.48 -16.59 5.09
N LYS A 66 -1.21 -15.86 4.00
CA LYS A 66 -1.30 -16.40 2.63
C LYS A 66 -0.04 -16.15 1.80
N THR A 67 0.98 -16.93 2.09
CA THR A 67 1.77 -17.64 1.08
C THR A 67 2.24 -18.93 1.73
N LEU A 68 1.35 -19.93 1.74
CA LEU A 68 1.76 -21.33 1.77
C LEU A 68 1.44 -21.84 0.36
N LEU A 69 2.51 -22.03 -0.42
CA LEU A 69 2.63 -22.79 -1.68
C LEU A 69 1.47 -22.67 -2.70
#